data_AF-A0ABC9TS48-F1
#
_entry.id   AF-A0ABC9TS48-F1
#
_cell.length_a   1.000
_cell.length_b   1.000
_cell.length_c   1.000
_cell.angle_alpha   90.00
_cell.angle_beta   90.00
_cell.angle_gamma   90.00
#
_symmetry.space_group_name_H-M   'P 1'
#
loop_
_entity.id
_entity.type
_entity.pdbx_description
1 polymer ?
#
loop_
_entity_poly.entity_id
_entity_poly.type
_entity_poly.pdbx_seq_one_letter_code
_entity_poly.pdbx_strand_id
1 'polypeptide(L)' 'MPEQIRLINECRQSGMTDADWCRENGIAVSTFYNWVSRCRKAAADQILPPNYGYLGDRVRSQT' A
#
# COMPACT_ATOMS: atom_id res chain seq x y z
N MET A 1 -9.50 -6.41 1.64
CA MET A 1 -8.90 -5.26 0.94
C MET A 1 -9.81 -4.57 -0.12
N PRO A 2 -11.13 -4.84 -0.27
CA PRO A 2 -11.90 -4.19 -1.33
C PRO A 2 -12.18 -2.70 -1.06
N GLU A 3 -12.46 -2.29 0.19
CA GLU A 3 -12.69 -0.89 0.55
C GLU A 3 -11.54 0.05 0.12
N GLN A 4 -10.30 -0.33 0.40
CA GLN A 4 -9.13 0.50 0.09
C GLN A 4 -8.94 0.68 -1.41
N ILE A 5 -9.18 -0.37 -2.20
CA ILE A 5 -9.11 -0.31 -3.66
C ILE A 5 -10.22 0.60 -4.21
N ARG A 6 -11.43 0.56 -3.64
CA ARG A 6 -12.52 1.47 -4.02
C ARG A 6 -12.14 2.93 -3.76
N LEU A 7 -11.63 3.25 -2.57
CA LEU A 7 -11.19 4.60 -2.21
C LEU A 7 -10.07 5.12 -3.13
N ILE A 8 -9.09 4.28 -3.47
CA ILE A 8 -8.01 4.65 -4.41
C ILE A 8 -8.58 4.92 -5.82
N ASN A 9 -9.57 4.14 -6.26
CA ASN A 9 -10.24 4.36 -7.54
C ASN A 9 -11.11 5.62 -7.53
N GLU A 10 -11.78 5.94 -6.43
CA GLU A 10 -12.53 7.19 -6.28
C GLU A 10 -11.58 8.40 -6.31
N CYS A 11 -10.46 8.35 -5.60
CA CYS A 11 -9.43 9.39 -5.65
C CYS A 11 -8.94 9.64 -7.09
N ARG A 12 -8.69 8.57 -7.86
CA ARG A 12 -8.28 8.68 -9.27
C ARG A 12 -9.36 9.21 -10.20
N GLN A 13 -10.61 8.89 -9.93
CA GLN A 13 -11.76 9.37 -10.72
C GLN A 13 -12.15 10.80 -10.38
N SER A 14 -11.86 11.26 -9.15
CA SER A 14 -12.16 12.63 -8.73
C SER A 14 -11.34 13.67 -9.51
N GLY A 15 -10.19 13.28 -10.06
CA GLY A 15 -9.29 14.17 -10.79
C GLY A 15 -8.60 15.20 -9.89
N MET A 16 -8.71 15.07 -8.57
CA MET A 16 -8.06 15.93 -7.58
C MET A 16 -6.73 15.31 -7.14
N THR A 17 -5.87 16.13 -6.55
CA THR A 17 -4.62 15.67 -5.93
C THR A 17 -4.92 14.73 -4.76
N ASP A 18 -4.10 13.68 -4.58
CA ASP A 18 -4.28 12.69 -3.51
C ASP A 18 -4.45 13.35 -2.12
N ALA A 19 -3.73 14.44 -1.88
CA ALA A 19 -3.78 15.21 -0.64
C ALA A 19 -5.11 15.94 -0.43
N ASP A 20 -5.67 16.56 -1.46
CA ASP A 20 -6.97 17.26 -1.40
C ASP A 20 -8.11 16.27 -1.19
N TRP A 21 -8.10 15.17 -1.96
CA TRP A 21 -9.09 14.12 -1.82
C TRP A 21 -9.05 13.50 -0.41
N CYS A 22 -7.84 13.22 0.11
CA CYS A 22 -7.67 12.76 1.49
C CYS A 22 -8.24 13.75 2.51
N ARG A 23 -8.02 15.06 2.31
CA ARG A 23 -8.52 16.10 3.21
C ARG A 23 -10.05 16.17 3.22
N GLU A 24 -10.69 16.10 2.05
CA GLU A 24 -12.15 16.12 1.93
C GLU A 24 -12.81 14.85 2.51
N ASN A 25 -12.15 13.70 2.35
CA ASN A 25 -12.64 12.42 2.89
C ASN A 25 -12.27 12.21 4.37
N GLY A 26 -11.54 13.13 5.00
CA GLY A 26 -11.08 13.00 6.38
C GLY A 26 -10.05 11.90 6.59
N ILE A 27 -9.32 11.52 5.53
CA ILE A 27 -8.32 10.45 5.54
C ILE A 27 -6.94 11.10 5.70
N ALA A 28 -6.12 10.56 6.60
CA ALA A 28 -4.73 10.98 6.68
C ALA A 28 -3.97 10.54 5.43
N VAL A 29 -3.26 11.47 4.78
CA VAL A 29 -2.46 11.21 3.58
C VAL A 29 -1.44 10.07 3.81
N SER A 30 -0.87 9.99 5.01
CA SER A 30 0.02 8.90 5.43
C SER A 30 -0.67 7.52 5.38
N THR A 31 -1.91 7.45 5.83
CA THR A 31 -2.75 6.25 5.80
C THR A 31 -3.06 5.85 4.35
N PHE A 32 -3.37 6.82 3.49
CA PHE A 32 -3.64 6.58 2.08
C PHE A 32 -2.43 5.96 1.35
N TYR A 33 -1.24 6.53 1.52
CA TYR A 33 -0.02 5.95 0.93
C TYR A 33 0.34 4.58 1.52
N ASN A 34 -0.02 4.32 2.78
CA ASN A 34 0.11 2.99 3.38
C ASN A 34 -0.79 1.98 2.63
N TRP A 35 -2.04 2.33 2.36
CA TRP A 35 -2.97 1.48 1.60
C TRP A 35 -2.51 1.23 0.17
N VAL A 36 -2.01 2.26 -0.53
CA VAL A 36 -1.44 2.12 -1.88
C VAL A 36 -0.24 1.15 -1.86
N SER A 37 0.65 1.31 -0.88
CA SER A 37 1.82 0.43 -0.73
C SER A 37 1.42 -1.02 -0.41
N ARG A 38 0.40 -1.22 0.43
CA ARG A 38 -0.14 -2.55 0.74
C ARG A 38 -0.85 -3.18 -0.45
N CYS A 39 -1.58 -2.39 -1.25
CA CYS A 39 -2.20 -2.88 -2.50
C CYS A 39 -1.12 -3.32 -3.50
N ARG A 40 -0.03 -2.55 -3.67
CA ARG A 40 1.09 -2.95 -4.53
C ARG A 40 1.79 -4.20 -4.02
N LYS A 41 2.04 -4.31 -2.71
CA LYS A 41 2.63 -5.53 -2.12
C LYS A 41 1.71 -6.73 -2.28
N ALA A 42 0.41 -6.60 -2.01
CA ALA A 42 -0.55 -7.69 -2.19
C ALA A 42 -0.66 -8.11 -3.67
N ALA A 43 -0.68 -7.17 -4.61
CA ALA A 43 -0.66 -7.48 -6.04
C ALA A 43 0.67 -8.14 -6.47
N ALA A 44 1.81 -7.69 -5.94
CA ALA A 44 3.10 -8.30 -6.21
C ALA A 44 3.23 -9.70 -5.59
N ASP A 45 2.66 -9.93 -4.40
CA ASP A 45 2.62 -11.21 -3.70
C ASP A 45 1.69 -12.22 -4.39
N GLN A 46 0.66 -11.75 -5.10
CA GLN A 46 -0.18 -12.60 -5.94
C GLN A 46 0.44 -12.96 -7.31
N ILE A 47 1.43 -12.17 -7.79
CA ILE A 47 2.03 -12.36 -9.12
C ILE A 47 3.43 -13.00 -9.04
N LEU A 48 4.13 -12.89 -7.90
CA LEU A 48 5.35 -13.66 -7.65
C LEU A 48 5.05 -14.84 -6.71
N PRO A 49 5.52 -16.07 -7.02
CA PRO A 49 5.67 -17.08 -5.97
C PRO A 49 6.51 -16.48 -4.82
N PRO A 50 6.24 -16.86 -3.57
CA PRO A 50 6.74 -16.18 -2.39
C PRO A 50 8.27 -16.32 -2.31
N ASN A 51 8.97 -15.38 -2.92
CA ASN A 51 10.38 -15.14 -2.70
C ASN A 51 10.59 -13.64 -2.47
N TYR A 52 9.76 -13.05 -1.61
CA TYR A 52 10.19 -11.86 -0.89
C TYR A 52 11.08 -12.32 0.25
N GLY A 53 12.37 -12.36 -0.07
CA GLY A 53 13.44 -12.56 0.89
C GLY A 53 13.20 -11.71 2.13
N TYR A 54 13.27 -12.40 3.26
CA TYR A 54 13.43 -11.88 4.61
C TYR A 54 14.54 -10.81 4.64
N LEU A 55 14.20 -9.55 4.37
CA LEU A 55 14.97 -8.41 4.86
C LEU A 55 14.52 -8.18 6.31
N GLY A 56 14.98 -9.08 7.17
CA GLY A 56 14.58 -9.09 8.58
C GLY A 56 15.12 -10.23 9.43
N ASP A 57 16.06 -11.05 8.97
CA ASP A 57 16.82 -11.90 9.89
C ASP A 57 18.29 -11.46 9.94
N ARG A 58 18.51 -10.57 10.90
CA ARG A 58 19.69 -10.45 11.75
C ARG A 58 20.70 -11.57 11.49
N VAL A 59 21.88 -11.19 10.97
CA VAL A 59 23.14 -11.92 11.18
C VAL A 59 23.18 -12.40 12.63
N ARG A 60 23.00 -13.71 12.83
CA ARG A 60 23.40 -14.40 14.05
C ARG A 60 24.18 -15.65 13.66
N SER A 61 25.47 -15.36 13.43
CA SER A 61 26.59 -16.13 13.96
C SER A 61 26.60 -17.64 13.69
N GLN A 62 27.36 -18.02 12.67
CA GLN A 62 28.62 -18.75 12.82
C GLN A 62 28.70 -19.65 14.07
N THR A 63 28.59 -20.97 13.88
CA THR A 63 29.60 -22.00 14.22
C THR A 63 29.16 -23.32 13.60
#